data_AF-A0A0T2IA78-F1
#
_entry.id   AF-A0A0T2IA78-F1
#
_cell.length_a   1.000
_cell.length_b   1.000
_cell.length_c   1.000
_cell.angle_alpha   90.00
_cell.angle_beta   90.00
_cell.angle_gamma   90.00
#
_symmetry.space_group_name_H-M   'P 1'
#
loop_
_entity.id
_entity.type
_entity.pdbx_description
1 polymer ?
#
loop_
_entity_poly.entity_id
_entity_poly.type
_entity_poly.pdbx_seq_one_letter_code
_entity_poly.pdbx_strand_id
1 'polypeptide(L)'
;MPVLKALGCMLRIREPDWLEHRVLSRRRESGAPFDVNLHISSPGAADAEVARMRRFRDWLRGHPDDRERYAATKRDPATRRWRYVQDYADAKTEVVESILPRGGAPDAP
;
A
#
# COMPACT_ATOMS: atom_id res chain seq x y z
N MET A 1 -7.05 9.37 -16.47
CA MET A 1 -5.61 9.56 -16.13
C MET A 1 -4.96 10.87 -16.60
N PRO A 2 -5.44 11.62 -17.62
CA PRO A 2 -4.75 12.85 -18.07
C PRO A 2 -4.50 13.86 -16.95
N VAL A 3 -5.51 14.08 -16.08
CA VAL A 3 -5.41 15.01 -14.95
C VAL A 3 -4.31 14.61 -13.95
N LEU A 4 -4.24 13.32 -13.56
CA LEU A 4 -3.21 12.85 -12.64
C LEU A 4 -1.80 12.97 -13.23
N LYS A 5 -1.65 12.71 -14.54
CA LYS A 5 -0.38 12.93 -15.24
C LYS A 5 0.03 14.40 -15.26
N ALA A 6 -0.92 15.31 -15.49
CA ALA A 6 -0.69 16.75 -15.44
C ALA A 6 -0.26 17.24 -14.04
N LEU A 7 -0.68 16.53 -12.98
CA LEU A 7 -0.23 16.77 -11.59
C LEU A 7 1.14 16.14 -11.27
N GLY A 8 1.84 15.61 -12.27
CA GLY A 8 3.15 14.96 -12.13
C GLY A 8 3.10 13.51 -11.64
N CYS A 9 1.91 12.89 -11.57
CA CYS A 9 1.80 11.48 -11.21
C CYS A 9 2.09 10.60 -12.43
N MET A 10 3.23 9.91 -12.40
CA MET A 10 3.68 9.01 -13.47
C MET A 10 3.21 7.58 -13.21
N LEU A 11 2.75 6.88 -14.25
CA LEU A 11 2.37 5.47 -14.13
C LEU A 11 3.61 4.59 -13.98
N ARG A 12 3.60 3.68 -13.01
CA ARG A 12 4.71 2.77 -12.68
C ARG A 12 4.37 1.30 -12.91
N ILE A 13 3.16 0.88 -12.55
CA ILE A 13 2.72 -0.52 -12.61
C ILE A 13 1.33 -0.57 -13.25
N ARG A 14 1.09 -1.62 -14.05
CA ARG A 14 -0.22 -2.03 -14.54
C ARG A 14 -0.38 -3.52 -14.31
N GLU A 15 -1.43 -3.90 -13.59
CA GLU A 15 -1.75 -5.29 -13.25
C GLU A 15 -3.23 -5.50 -13.60
N PRO A 16 -3.56 -5.71 -14.88
CA PRO A 16 -4.95 -5.86 -15.32
C PRO A 16 -5.63 -7.07 -14.66
N ASP A 17 -4.89 -8.17 -14.50
CA ASP A 17 -5.38 -9.43 -13.93
C ASP A 17 -5.56 -9.39 -12.41
N TRP A 18 -5.04 -8.35 -11.75
CA TRP A 18 -5.19 -8.15 -10.32
C TRP A 18 -5.96 -6.84 -10.04
N LEU A 19 -7.28 -6.96 -9.94
CA LEU A 19 -8.19 -5.86 -9.57
C LEU A 19 -8.09 -4.61 -10.48
N GLU A 20 -7.63 -4.80 -11.72
CA GLU A 20 -7.25 -3.74 -12.65
C GLU A 20 -6.28 -2.69 -12.05
N HIS A 21 -5.41 -3.15 -11.14
CA HIS A 21 -4.58 -2.30 -10.32
C HIS A 21 -3.54 -1.53 -11.14
N ARG A 22 -3.41 -0.24 -10.83
CA ARG A 22 -2.47 0.69 -11.45
C ARG A 22 -1.80 1.48 -10.35
N VAL A 23 -0.47 1.46 -10.31
CA VAL A 23 0.31 2.29 -9.39
C VAL A 23 0.86 3.48 -10.13
N LEU A 24 0.52 4.68 -9.67
CA LEU A 24 1.17 5.91 -10.09
C LEU A 24 2.09 6.39 -8.96
N SER A 25 3.17 7.05 -9.31
CA SER A 25 4.05 7.70 -8.34
C SER A 25 4.30 9.14 -8.71
N ARG A 26 4.38 9.98 -7.68
CA ARG A 26 4.96 11.32 -7.78
C ARG A 26 6.16 11.37 -6.83
N ARG A 27 7.27 11.97 -7.26
CA ARG A 27 8.52 11.94 -6.51
C ARG A 27 9.07 13.35 -6.29
N ARG A 28 9.81 13.54 -5.20
CA ARG A 28 10.51 14.80 -4.92
C ARG A 28 11.52 15.15 -6.00
N GLU A 29 12.15 14.14 -6.61
CA GLU A 29 13.08 14.31 -7.74
C GLU A 29 12.44 15.00 -8.95
N SER A 30 11.11 14.90 -9.11
CA SER A 30 10.34 15.58 -10.16
C SER A 30 9.72 16.91 -9.68
N GLY A 31 10.26 17.52 -8.62
CA GLY A 31 9.81 18.82 -8.10
C GLY A 31 8.59 18.78 -7.17
N ALA A 32 8.16 17.60 -6.72
CA ALA A 32 7.03 17.48 -5.81
C ALA A 32 7.41 17.80 -4.34
N PRO A 33 6.47 18.31 -3.51
CA PRO A 33 6.75 18.60 -2.11
C PRO A 33 6.95 17.37 -1.23
N PHE A 34 6.56 16.17 -1.71
CA PHE A 34 6.73 14.88 -1.04
C PHE A 34 6.51 13.72 -2.02
N ASP A 35 7.04 12.55 -1.68
CA ASP A 35 6.85 11.32 -2.44
C ASP A 35 5.45 10.73 -2.22
N VAL A 36 4.80 10.31 -3.30
CA VAL A 36 3.45 9.74 -3.29
C VAL A 36 3.46 8.42 -4.07
N ASN A 37 2.86 7.37 -3.50
CA ASN A 37 2.42 6.18 -4.23
C ASN A 37 0.89 6.18 -4.25
N LEU A 38 0.32 6.22 -5.45
CA LEU A 38 -1.11 6.25 -5.68
C LEU A 38 -1.53 4.90 -6.28
N HIS A 39 -2.25 4.11 -5.48
CA HIS A 39 -2.85 2.85 -5.90
C HIS A 39 -4.24 3.14 -6.44
N ILE A 40 -4.49 2.77 -7.70
CA ILE A 40 -5.77 2.96 -8.37
C ILE A 40 -6.29 1.59 -8.76
N SER A 41 -7.52 1.29 -8.37
CA SER A 41 -8.23 0.07 -8.74
C SER A 41 -9.59 0.42 -9.30
N SER A 42 -10.18 -0.49 -10.07
CA SER A 42 -11.53 -0.30 -10.60
C SER A 42 -12.58 -0.47 -9.48
N PRO A 43 -13.65 0.35 -9.47
CA PRO A 43 -14.72 0.25 -8.48
C PRO A 43 -15.30 -1.17 -8.41
N GLY A 44 -15.67 -1.64 -7.22
CA GLY A 44 -16.21 -2.99 -7.00
C GLY A 44 -15.13 -4.05 -6.89
N ALA A 45 -14.22 -4.14 -7.86
CA ALA A 45 -13.17 -5.17 -7.89
C ALA A 45 -12.26 -5.12 -6.66
N ALA A 46 -11.94 -3.93 -6.16
CA ALA A 46 -11.01 -3.75 -5.05
C ALA A 46 -11.64 -3.42 -3.69
N ASP A 47 -12.97 -3.44 -3.56
CA ASP A 47 -13.63 -3.00 -2.33
C ASP A 47 -13.19 -3.82 -1.11
N ALA A 48 -13.07 -5.15 -1.27
CA ALA A 48 -12.57 -6.05 -0.24
C ALA A 48 -11.12 -5.74 0.16
N GLU A 49 -10.25 -5.44 -0.82
CA GLU A 49 -8.85 -5.11 -0.56
C GLU A 49 -8.72 -3.72 0.09
N VAL A 50 -9.51 -2.73 -0.34
CA VAL A 50 -9.58 -1.40 0.30
C VAL A 50 -10.07 -1.53 1.74
N ALA A 51 -11.09 -2.34 2.00
CA ALA A 51 -11.59 -2.60 3.35
C ALA A 51 -10.52 -3.28 4.22
N ARG A 52 -9.81 -4.28 3.67
CA ARG A 52 -8.67 -4.94 4.32
C ARG A 52 -7.56 -3.94 4.70
N MET A 53 -7.16 -3.06 3.78
CA MET A 53 -6.18 -2.01 4.04
C MET A 53 -6.64 -1.01 5.13
N ARG A 54 -7.92 -0.63 5.13
CA ARG A 54 -8.50 0.27 6.15
C ARG A 54 -8.50 -0.38 7.53
N ARG A 55 -8.94 -1.63 7.65
CA ARG A 55 -8.90 -2.38 8.93
C ARG A 55 -7.50 -2.46 9.50
N PHE A 56 -6.52 -2.83 8.67
CA PHE A 56 -5.13 -2.87 9.08
C PHE A 56 -4.63 -1.52 9.59
N ARG A 57 -4.91 -0.43 8.85
CA ARG A 57 -4.56 0.94 9.28
C ARG A 57 -5.19 1.30 10.62
N ASP A 58 -6.47 1.00 10.80
CA ASP A 58 -7.22 1.41 11.99
C ASP A 58 -6.80 0.59 13.22
N TRP A 59 -6.49 -0.70 13.06
CA TRP A 59 -5.86 -1.50 14.11
C TRP A 59 -4.53 -0.90 14.58
N LEU A 60 -3.63 -0.56 13.66
CA LEU A 60 -2.32 0.01 13.98
C LEU A 60 -2.37 1.39 14.67
N ARG A 61 -3.49 2.12 14.53
CA ARG A 61 -3.69 3.39 15.25
C ARG A 61 -3.97 3.17 16.73
N GLY A 62 -4.62 2.06 17.10
CA GLY A 62 -4.94 1.69 18.48
C GLY A 62 -3.90 0.79 19.16
N HIS A 63 -3.02 0.14 18.41
CA HIS A 63 -2.11 -0.89 18.93
C HIS A 63 -0.63 -0.51 18.68
N PRO A 64 0.00 0.24 19.60
CA PRO A 64 1.36 0.76 19.42
C PRO A 64 2.41 -0.34 19.26
N ASP A 65 2.27 -1.47 19.96
CA ASP A 65 3.21 -2.60 19.87
C ASP A 65 3.19 -3.24 18.46
N ASP A 66 2.00 -3.49 17.92
CA ASP A 66 1.85 -4.02 16.56
C ASP A 66 2.32 -3.01 15.51
N ARG A 67 2.10 -1.71 15.75
CA ARG A 67 2.64 -0.62 14.91
C ARG A 67 4.16 -0.60 14.93
N GLU A 68 4.78 -0.77 16.10
CA GLU A 68 6.24 -0.81 16.23
C GLU A 68 6.84 -2.05 15.59
N ARG A 69 6.22 -3.22 15.77
CA ARG A 69 6.60 -4.46 15.09
C ARG A 69 6.52 -4.29 13.57
N TYR A 70 5.39 -3.79 13.06
CA TYR A 70 5.24 -3.50 11.64
C TYR A 70 6.25 -2.47 11.13
N ALA A 71 6.52 -1.41 11.91
CA ALA A 71 7.53 -0.41 11.54
C ALA A 71 8.93 -1.02 11.49
N ALA A 72 9.32 -1.85 12.46
CA ALA A 72 10.59 -2.55 12.49
C ALA A 72 10.76 -3.47 11.27
N THR A 73 9.74 -4.27 10.94
CA THR A 73 9.75 -5.12 9.73
C THR A 73 9.87 -4.30 8.45
N LYS A 74 9.38 -3.06 8.42
CA LYS A 74 9.54 -2.18 7.24
C LYS A 74 10.90 -1.50 7.15
N ARG A 75 11.61 -1.30 8.27
CA ARG A 75 12.87 -0.54 8.30
C ARG A 75 13.98 -1.27 7.56
N ASP A 76 14.17 -2.56 7.80
CA ASP A 76 15.24 -3.33 7.14
C ASP A 76 15.05 -3.36 5.61
N PRO A 77 13.88 -3.75 5.05
CA PRO A 77 13.60 -3.62 3.63
C PRO A 77 13.76 -2.20 3.08
N ALA A 78 13.43 -1.17 3.85
CA ALA A 78 13.56 0.21 3.38
C ALA A 78 15.01 0.68 3.17
N THR A 79 16.00 0.00 3.77
CA THR A 79 17.42 0.32 3.52
C THR A 79 17.95 -0.30 2.23
N ARG A 80 17.21 -1.24 1.64
CA ARG A 80 17.65 -2.00 0.46
C ARG A 80 17.16 -1.37 -0.83
N ARG A 81 17.97 -1.46 -1.89
CA ARG A 81 17.52 -1.17 -3.26
C ARG A 81 16.88 -2.43 -3.82
N TRP A 82 15.57 -2.37 -4.04
CA TRP A 82 14.83 -3.47 -4.63
C TRP A 82 14.80 -3.31 -6.15
N ARG A 83 15.12 -4.39 -6.86
CA ARG A 83 14.94 -4.44 -8.32
C ARG A 83 13.46 -4.45 -8.68
N TYR A 84 12.64 -5.13 -7.87
CA TYR A 84 11.19 -5.19 -8.02
C TYR A 84 10.49 -4.75 -6.74
N VAL A 85 9.46 -3.91 -6.89
CA VAL A 85 8.65 -3.43 -5.75
C VAL A 85 7.91 -4.59 -5.07
N GLN A 86 7.66 -5.68 -5.80
CA GLN A 86 7.03 -6.88 -5.26
C GLN A 86 7.86 -7.53 -4.15
N ASP A 87 9.18 -7.66 -4.36
CA ASP A 87 10.08 -8.24 -3.34
C ASP A 87 10.03 -7.47 -2.01
N TYR A 88 9.85 -6.15 -2.08
CA TYR A 88 9.65 -5.30 -0.90
C TYR A 88 8.26 -5.46 -0.26
N ALA A 89 7.23 -5.73 -1.06
CA ALA A 89 5.90 -6.03 -0.56
C ALA A 89 5.89 -7.39 0.17
N ASP A 90 6.49 -8.41 -0.44
CA ASP A 90 6.58 -9.78 0.09
C ASP A 90 7.34 -9.83 1.42
N ALA A 91 8.40 -9.03 1.56
CA ALA A 91 9.15 -8.90 2.80
C ALA A 91 8.32 -8.44 4.02
N LYS A 92 7.07 -7.98 3.81
CA LYS A 92 6.16 -7.53 4.85
C LYS A 92 4.91 -8.39 4.97
N THR A 93 4.72 -9.35 4.09
CA THR A 93 3.50 -10.15 4.01
C THR A 93 3.24 -10.86 5.32
N GLU A 94 4.23 -11.54 5.89
CA GLU A 94 4.10 -12.29 7.14
C GLU A 94 3.62 -11.42 8.32
N VAL A 95 4.21 -10.23 8.52
CA VAL A 95 3.79 -9.34 9.62
C VAL A 95 2.39 -8.80 9.39
N VAL A 96 2.03 -8.47 8.14
CA VAL A 96 0.69 -7.97 7.78
C VAL A 96 -0.36 -9.06 8.02
N GLU A 97 -0.09 -10.29 7.59
CA GLU A 97 -0.95 -11.45 7.80
C GLU A 97 -1.09 -11.83 9.27
N SER A 98 -0.07 -11.63 10.10
CA SER A 98 -0.16 -11.88 11.54
C SER A 98 -0.99 -10.86 12.32
N ILE A 99 -1.13 -9.63 11.79
CA ILE A 99 -1.84 -8.52 12.44
C ILE A 99 -3.28 -8.41 11.92
N LEU A 100 -3.52 -8.69 10.64
CA LEU A 100 -4.83 -8.57 10.00
C LEU A 100 -5.98 -9.28 10.74
N PRO A 101 -5.83 -10.54 11.21
CA PRO A 101 -6.88 -11.24 11.96
C PRO A 101 -7.24 -10.54 13.28
N ARG A 102 -6.30 -9.78 13.86
CA ARG A 102 -6.50 -9.07 15.13
C ARG A 102 -7.40 -7.85 14.96
N GLY A 103 -7.37 -7.24 13.77
CA GLY A 103 -8.23 -6.13 13.36
C GLY A 103 -9.72 -6.45 13.22
N GLY A 104 -10.15 -7.67 13.53
CA GLY A 104 -11.54 -8.12 13.43
C GLY A 104 -11.98 -8.50 12.01
N ALA A 105 -13.08 -9.27 11.94
CA ALA A 105 -13.81 -9.53 10.69
C ALA A 105 -14.44 -8.22 10.16
N PRO A 106 -14.72 -8.10 8.86
CA PRO A 106 -15.52 -6.98 8.37
C PRO A 106 -16.84 -6.91 9.15
N ASP A 107 -17.25 -5.69 9.53
CA ASP A 107 -18.64 -5.45 9.92
C ASP A 107 -19.53 -5.99 8.79
N ALA A 108 -20.43 -6.91 9.14
CA ALA A 108 -21.44 -7.38 8.21
C ALA A 108 -22.31 -6.18 7.78
N PRO A 109 -22.76 -6.15 6.51
CA PRO A 109 -23.56 -5.03 6.00
C PRO A 109 -24.85 -4.82 6.79
#